data_AF-A0A7Y4C497-F1
#
_entry.id   AF-A0A7Y4C497-F1
#
_cell.length_a   1.000
_cell.length_b   1.000
_cell.length_c   1.000
_cell.angle_alpha   90.00
_cell.angle_beta   90.00
_cell.angle_gamma   90.00
#
_symmetry.space_group_name_H-M   'P 1'
#
loop_
_entity.id
_entity.type
_entity.pdbx_description
1 polymer ?
#
loop_
_entity_poly.entity_id
_entity_poly.type
_entity_poly.pdbx_seq_one_letter_code
_entity_poly.pdbx_strand_id
1 'polypeptide(L)'
;MNQSSLWLDILSSHTLLPWLLIASVVLVAIVMGLFVLINGSSKLDDGFSGIEIQRWSIKSVIIHWLGAIPCITLILSGIFIGSSKVIFSPGSDSWSSAVHIASTLHEIAAFPFIIGALLMIALWWKNQTFKSYDIDWFKKAGGYINFGTKQHPDAGFANGGEKLWFWVFAINVVLLSFTGVMLFFPELSPSFNNAPFVISVHILSAIVIGAFAVVHIFMATIISEGGLSNMLSGKCDKNWAKQHHNRWYKTLNNDK
;
A
#
# COMPACT_ATOMS: atom_id res chain seq x y z
N MET A 1 -35.23 -7.99 3.92
CA MET A 1 -34.03 -7.35 3.32
C MET A 1 -33.00 -8.43 3.10
N ASN A 2 -32.46 -8.59 1.89
CA ASN A 2 -31.32 -9.48 1.68
C ASN A 2 -30.03 -8.78 2.19
N GLN A 3 -28.99 -9.50 2.57
CA GLN A 3 -27.75 -8.90 3.08
C GLN A 3 -27.15 -7.90 2.07
N SER A 4 -27.23 -8.20 0.78
CA SER A 4 -26.79 -7.28 -0.29
C SER A 4 -27.45 -5.91 -0.24
N SER A 5 -28.77 -5.85 -0.01
CA SER A 5 -29.49 -4.57 0.16
C SER A 5 -29.07 -3.84 1.44
N LEU A 6 -28.77 -4.57 2.51
CA LEU A 6 -28.32 -3.96 3.77
C LEU A 6 -26.95 -3.30 3.65
N TRP A 7 -26.01 -3.90 2.92
CA TRP A 7 -24.70 -3.29 2.66
C TRP A 7 -24.83 -1.94 1.94
N LEU A 8 -25.69 -1.87 0.94
CA LEU A 8 -25.96 -0.66 0.17
C LEU A 8 -26.66 0.41 1.01
N ASP A 9 -27.59 0.04 1.88
CA ASP A 9 -28.25 0.97 2.81
C ASP A 9 -27.26 1.57 3.82
N ILE A 10 -26.33 0.76 4.35
CA ILE A 10 -25.29 1.26 5.23
C ILE A 10 -24.40 2.27 4.49
N LEU A 11 -23.91 1.90 3.30
CA LEU A 11 -23.12 2.81 2.46
C LEU A 11 -23.87 4.10 2.11
N SER A 12 -25.17 4.02 1.81
CA SER A 12 -25.98 5.18 1.43
C SER A 12 -26.27 6.10 2.61
N SER A 13 -26.43 5.56 3.82
CA SER A 13 -26.71 6.33 5.04
C SER A 13 -25.55 7.18 5.57
N HIS A 14 -24.30 6.80 5.29
CA HIS A 14 -23.12 7.52 5.79
C HIS A 14 -22.64 8.62 4.83
N THR A 15 -22.70 9.88 5.25
CA THR A 15 -22.31 11.03 4.41
C THR A 15 -20.80 11.28 4.37
N LEU A 16 -20.06 10.91 5.42
CA LEU A 16 -18.63 11.19 5.55
C LEU A 16 -17.73 10.13 4.88
N LEU A 17 -18.12 8.84 4.92
CA LEU A 17 -17.29 7.73 4.43
C LEU A 17 -16.83 7.87 2.97
N PRO A 18 -17.69 8.30 2.01
CA PRO A 18 -17.26 8.55 0.63
C PRO A 18 -16.08 9.52 0.53
N TRP A 19 -16.12 10.60 1.31
CA TRP A 19 -15.08 11.62 1.30
C TRP A 19 -13.79 11.14 1.93
N LEU A 20 -13.85 10.33 2.99
CA LEU A 20 -12.66 9.73 3.58
C LEU A 20 -11.99 8.72 2.64
N LEU A 21 -12.77 7.96 1.87
CA LEU A 21 -12.24 7.06 0.83
C LEU A 21 -11.55 7.83 -0.30
N ILE A 22 -12.15 8.92 -0.77
CA ILE A 22 -11.51 9.77 -1.79
C ILE A 22 -10.25 10.43 -1.22
N ALA A 23 -10.33 10.98 0.00
CA ALA A 23 -9.23 11.67 0.65
C ALA A 23 -8.04 10.74 0.91
N SER A 24 -8.28 9.46 1.27
CA SER A 24 -7.20 8.52 1.52
C SER A 24 -6.25 8.36 0.34
N VAL A 25 -6.72 8.54 -0.89
CA VAL A 25 -5.87 8.49 -2.08
C VAL A 25 -5.54 9.88 -2.62
N VAL A 26 -6.56 10.70 -2.89
CA VAL A 26 -6.37 11.99 -3.58
C VAL A 26 -5.67 13.01 -2.68
N LEU A 27 -6.13 13.18 -1.44
CA LEU A 27 -5.51 14.13 -0.52
C LEU A 27 -4.10 13.68 -0.15
N VAL A 28 -3.90 12.39 0.11
CA VAL A 28 -2.55 11.86 0.39
C VAL A 28 -1.62 12.05 -0.80
N ALA A 29 -2.08 11.82 -2.04
CA ALA A 29 -1.27 12.07 -3.24
C ALA A 29 -0.90 13.56 -3.38
N ILE A 30 -1.84 14.47 -3.10
CA ILE A 30 -1.58 15.91 -3.08
C ILE A 30 -0.53 16.25 -2.01
N VAL A 31 -0.67 15.72 -0.79
CA VAL A 31 0.29 15.95 0.30
C VAL A 31 1.68 15.41 -0.07
N MET A 32 1.76 14.22 -0.67
CA MET A 32 3.03 13.65 -1.13
C MET A 32 3.64 14.45 -2.29
N GLY A 33 2.81 14.94 -3.22
CA GLY A 33 3.24 15.83 -4.29
C GLY A 33 3.80 17.16 -3.75
N LEU A 34 3.10 17.79 -2.82
CA LEU A 34 3.58 19.01 -2.14
C LEU A 34 4.87 18.74 -1.35
N PHE A 35 4.96 17.61 -0.66
CA PHE A 35 6.18 17.19 0.01
C PHE A 35 7.35 17.12 -0.96
N VAL A 36 7.18 16.46 -2.12
CA VAL A 36 8.22 16.38 -3.16
C VAL A 36 8.59 17.77 -3.70
N LEU A 37 7.61 18.65 -3.93
CA LEU A 37 7.86 20.01 -4.44
C LEU A 37 8.65 20.87 -3.44
N ILE A 38 8.36 20.75 -2.15
CA ILE A 38 8.99 21.56 -1.09
C ILE A 38 10.36 20.99 -0.70
N ASN A 39 10.43 19.67 -0.53
CA ASN A 39 11.58 19.00 0.06
C ASN A 39 12.54 18.40 -0.98
N GLY A 40 12.02 18.04 -2.16
CA GLY A 40 12.73 17.31 -3.18
C GLY A 40 12.84 15.81 -2.91
N SER A 41 13.33 15.09 -3.92
CA SER A 41 13.66 13.66 -3.81
C SER A 41 14.94 13.43 -3.00
N SER A 42 14.98 12.29 -2.32
CA SER A 42 16.17 11.76 -1.66
C SER A 42 17.14 11.19 -2.70
N LYS A 43 18.00 12.05 -3.22
CA LYS A 43 19.06 11.70 -4.19
C LYS A 43 20.22 10.94 -3.55
N LEU A 44 20.95 10.20 -4.37
CA LEU A 44 22.22 9.57 -3.99
C LEU A 44 23.32 10.63 -3.89
N ASP A 45 23.99 10.67 -2.74
CA ASP A 45 25.05 11.66 -2.49
C ASP A 45 26.26 11.44 -3.40
N ASP A 46 26.63 10.17 -3.61
CA ASP A 46 27.72 9.77 -4.50
C ASP A 46 27.25 9.45 -5.94
N GLY A 47 25.98 9.75 -6.26
CA GLY A 47 25.34 9.32 -7.50
C GLY A 47 25.28 7.80 -7.67
N PHE A 48 24.82 7.36 -8.86
CA PHE A 48 24.80 5.94 -9.22
C PHE A 48 26.22 5.42 -9.47
N SER A 49 26.55 4.29 -8.88
CA SER A 49 27.83 3.60 -9.11
C SER A 49 27.86 2.82 -10.43
N GLY A 50 26.70 2.46 -10.99
CA GLY A 50 26.56 1.56 -12.13
C GLY A 50 26.76 0.08 -11.81
N ILE A 51 27.10 -0.26 -10.56
CA ILE A 51 27.29 -1.63 -10.10
C ILE A 51 25.98 -2.11 -9.46
N GLU A 52 25.34 -3.10 -10.08
CA GLU A 52 24.12 -3.70 -9.57
C GLU A 52 24.39 -4.75 -8.49
N ILE A 53 23.53 -4.78 -7.47
CA ILE A 53 23.50 -5.77 -6.39
C ILE A 53 22.12 -6.43 -6.39
N GLN A 54 22.08 -7.76 -6.32
CA GLN A 54 20.83 -8.49 -6.16
C GLN A 54 20.22 -8.21 -4.79
N ARG A 55 19.02 -7.61 -4.76
CA ARG A 55 18.25 -7.38 -3.52
C ARG A 55 17.10 -8.38 -3.39
N TRP A 56 16.34 -8.57 -4.46
CA TRP A 56 15.15 -9.42 -4.50
C TRP A 56 15.25 -10.46 -5.60
N SER A 57 14.86 -11.70 -5.35
CA SER A 57 14.77 -12.69 -6.42
C SER A 57 13.68 -12.31 -7.42
N ILE A 58 13.81 -12.75 -8.68
CA ILE A 58 12.76 -12.56 -9.71
C ILE A 58 11.42 -13.14 -9.25
N LYS A 59 11.43 -14.25 -8.50
CA LYS A 59 10.22 -14.81 -7.88
C LYS A 59 9.54 -13.80 -6.96
N SER A 60 10.31 -13.08 -6.14
CA SER A 60 9.76 -12.04 -5.26
C SER A 60 9.19 -10.87 -6.06
N VAL A 61 9.86 -10.47 -7.14
CA VAL A 61 9.35 -9.41 -8.04
C VAL A 61 8.01 -9.82 -8.69
N ILE A 62 7.90 -11.05 -9.17
CA ILE A 62 6.64 -11.55 -9.75
C ILE A 62 5.52 -11.57 -8.69
N ILE A 63 5.81 -12.05 -7.48
CA ILE A 63 4.85 -12.08 -6.38
C ILE A 63 4.43 -10.65 -5.98
N HIS A 64 5.36 -9.70 -5.98
CA HIS A 64 5.04 -8.29 -5.76
C HIS A 64 3.99 -7.81 -6.77
N TRP A 65 4.23 -8.00 -8.07
CA TRP A 65 3.30 -7.52 -9.10
C TRP A 65 1.98 -8.29 -9.14
N LEU A 66 1.99 -9.58 -8.78
CA LEU A 66 0.77 -10.36 -8.57
C LEU A 66 -0.11 -9.75 -7.46
N GLY A 67 0.48 -9.15 -6.42
CA GLY A 67 -0.26 -8.43 -5.39
C GLY A 67 -0.57 -6.97 -5.77
N ALA A 68 0.41 -6.25 -6.32
CA ALA A 68 0.34 -4.80 -6.52
C ALA A 68 -0.66 -4.37 -7.59
N ILE A 69 -0.70 -5.07 -8.75
CA ILE A 69 -1.64 -4.73 -9.82
C ILE A 69 -3.09 -4.89 -9.35
N PRO A 70 -3.49 -6.05 -8.78
CA PRO A 70 -4.82 -6.20 -8.19
C PRO A 70 -5.09 -5.23 -7.04
N CYS A 71 -4.10 -4.93 -6.20
CA CYS A 71 -4.26 -3.96 -5.11
C CYS A 71 -4.67 -2.57 -5.64
N ILE A 72 -4.01 -2.08 -6.69
CA ILE A 72 -4.35 -0.80 -7.31
C ILE A 72 -5.76 -0.86 -7.90
N THR A 73 -6.10 -1.95 -8.61
CA THR A 73 -7.45 -2.15 -9.15
C THR A 73 -8.51 -2.14 -8.05
N LEU A 74 -8.28 -2.80 -6.92
CA LEU A 74 -9.18 -2.84 -5.76
C LEU A 74 -9.35 -1.47 -5.11
N ILE A 75 -8.26 -0.71 -4.94
CA ILE A 75 -8.32 0.64 -4.37
C ILE A 75 -9.18 1.55 -5.26
N LEU A 76 -8.91 1.56 -6.57
CA LEU A 76 -9.63 2.42 -7.51
C LEU A 76 -11.09 2.03 -7.62
N SER A 77 -11.38 0.75 -7.86
CA SER A 77 -12.77 0.25 -7.92
C SER A 77 -13.51 0.43 -6.59
N GLY A 78 -12.87 0.19 -5.46
CA GLY A 78 -13.46 0.36 -4.13
C GLY A 78 -13.82 1.82 -3.83
N ILE A 79 -13.00 2.78 -4.26
CA ILE A 79 -13.33 4.21 -4.19
C ILE A 79 -14.57 4.49 -5.03
N PHE A 80 -14.65 3.99 -6.27
CA PHE A 80 -15.84 4.20 -7.11
C PHE A 80 -17.09 3.59 -6.48
N ILE A 81 -17.03 2.36 -5.96
CA ILE A 81 -18.17 1.72 -5.30
C ILE A 81 -18.61 2.54 -4.07
N GLY A 82 -17.67 2.86 -3.18
CA GLY A 82 -17.95 3.52 -1.91
C GLY A 82 -18.25 5.02 -2.01
N SER A 83 -17.88 5.67 -3.12
CA SER A 83 -18.07 7.12 -3.31
C SER A 83 -18.90 7.52 -4.54
N SER A 84 -19.39 6.57 -5.34
CA SER A 84 -20.21 6.82 -6.53
C SER A 84 -21.37 7.80 -6.29
N LYS A 85 -22.05 7.73 -5.14
CA LYS A 85 -23.19 8.59 -4.80
C LYS A 85 -22.85 10.08 -4.66
N VAL A 86 -21.58 10.42 -4.41
CA VAL A 86 -21.12 11.82 -4.34
C VAL A 86 -20.49 12.29 -5.65
N ILE A 87 -20.20 11.36 -6.57
CA ILE A 87 -19.62 11.64 -7.89
C ILE A 87 -20.72 11.72 -8.97
N PHE A 88 -21.72 10.85 -8.89
CA PHE A 88 -22.84 10.75 -9.83
C PHE A 88 -24.17 10.79 -9.08
N SER A 89 -25.21 11.26 -9.77
CA SER A 89 -26.59 11.17 -9.27
C SER A 89 -27.01 9.70 -9.15
N PRO A 90 -27.37 9.20 -7.95
CA PRO A 90 -27.85 7.83 -7.77
C PRO A 90 -29.04 7.52 -8.68
N GLY A 91 -29.04 6.34 -9.31
CA GLY A 91 -30.10 5.92 -10.24
C GLY A 91 -29.98 6.45 -11.67
N SER A 92 -28.99 7.30 -11.97
CA SER A 92 -28.67 7.66 -13.36
C SER A 92 -27.97 6.51 -14.10
N ASP A 93 -28.06 6.51 -15.44
CA ASP A 93 -27.37 5.52 -16.29
C ASP A 93 -25.85 5.53 -16.03
N SER A 94 -25.25 6.72 -15.92
CA SER A 94 -23.83 6.88 -15.62
C SER A 94 -23.45 6.29 -14.26
N TRP A 95 -24.29 6.49 -13.23
CA TRP A 95 -24.06 5.89 -11.91
C TRP A 95 -24.13 4.37 -11.97
N SER A 96 -25.17 3.82 -12.62
CA SER A 96 -25.37 2.37 -12.76
C SER A 96 -24.20 1.71 -13.50
N SER A 97 -23.78 2.27 -14.64
CA SER A 97 -22.63 1.78 -15.39
C SER A 97 -21.33 1.86 -14.60
N ALA A 98 -21.08 2.98 -13.90
CA ALA A 98 -19.87 3.15 -13.09
C ALA A 98 -19.80 2.12 -11.96
N VAL A 99 -20.90 1.90 -11.23
CA VAL A 99 -20.97 0.91 -10.15
C VAL A 99 -20.76 -0.50 -10.70
N HIS A 100 -21.40 -0.85 -11.83
CA HIS A 100 -21.26 -2.17 -12.43
C HIS A 100 -19.83 -2.49 -12.89
N ILE A 101 -19.17 -1.53 -13.55
CA ILE A 101 -17.78 -1.69 -13.97
C ILE A 101 -16.87 -1.82 -12.74
N ALA A 102 -17.06 -0.94 -11.76
CA ALA A 102 -16.24 -0.95 -10.54
C ALA A 102 -16.41 -2.26 -9.76
N SER A 103 -17.64 -2.73 -9.51
CA SER A 103 -17.87 -3.99 -8.80
C SER A 103 -17.26 -5.18 -9.52
N THR A 104 -17.42 -5.25 -10.85
CA THR A 104 -16.84 -6.33 -11.66
C THR A 104 -15.32 -6.37 -11.56
N LEU A 105 -14.66 -5.21 -11.68
CA LEU A 105 -13.20 -5.13 -11.54
C LEU A 105 -12.74 -5.46 -10.10
N HIS A 106 -13.50 -5.04 -9.10
CA HIS A 106 -13.20 -5.31 -7.69
C HIS A 106 -13.24 -6.81 -7.40
N GLU A 107 -14.28 -7.49 -7.86
CA GLU A 107 -14.50 -8.93 -7.71
C GLU A 107 -13.40 -9.76 -8.39
N ILE A 108 -13.05 -9.41 -9.63
CA ILE A 108 -11.99 -10.10 -10.38
C ILE A 108 -10.62 -9.92 -9.71
N ALA A 109 -10.33 -8.71 -9.20
CA ALA A 109 -9.04 -8.40 -8.60
C ALA A 109 -8.89 -8.98 -7.18
N ALA A 110 -9.98 -9.28 -6.48
CA ALA A 110 -9.96 -9.73 -5.08
C ALA A 110 -9.10 -10.98 -4.87
N PHE A 111 -9.33 -12.06 -5.62
CA PHE A 111 -8.63 -13.34 -5.40
C PHE A 111 -7.13 -13.28 -5.76
N PRO A 112 -6.72 -12.73 -6.93
CA PRO A 112 -5.31 -12.51 -7.21
C PRO A 112 -4.61 -11.66 -6.14
N PHE A 113 -5.27 -10.62 -5.64
CA PHE A 113 -4.74 -9.81 -4.54
C PHE A 113 -4.52 -10.63 -3.28
N ILE A 114 -5.53 -11.37 -2.83
CA ILE A 114 -5.46 -12.19 -1.61
C ILE A 114 -4.28 -13.17 -1.70
N ILE A 115 -4.16 -13.87 -2.84
CA ILE A 115 -3.06 -14.83 -3.05
C ILE A 115 -1.70 -14.12 -3.03
N GLY A 116 -1.54 -13.06 -3.81
CA GLY A 116 -0.29 -12.30 -3.87
C GLY A 116 0.10 -11.72 -2.51
N ALA A 117 -0.85 -11.12 -1.80
CA ALA A 117 -0.62 -10.49 -0.50
C ALA A 117 -0.25 -11.51 0.59
N LEU A 118 -0.94 -12.66 0.65
CA LEU A 118 -0.59 -13.73 1.60
C LEU A 118 0.80 -14.32 1.31
N LEU A 119 1.17 -14.48 0.04
CA LEU A 119 2.51 -14.91 -0.35
C LEU A 119 3.58 -13.90 0.08
N MET A 120 3.36 -12.60 -0.13
CA MET A 120 4.26 -11.54 0.32
C MET A 120 4.44 -11.59 1.85
N ILE A 121 3.36 -11.73 2.61
CA ILE A 121 3.41 -11.82 4.06
C ILE A 121 4.21 -13.05 4.50
N ALA A 122 3.87 -14.23 3.97
CA ALA A 122 4.50 -15.49 4.35
C ALA A 122 6.00 -15.56 4.00
N LEU A 123 6.40 -14.99 2.87
CA LEU A 123 7.78 -15.08 2.39
C LEU A 123 8.67 -13.96 2.95
N TRP A 124 8.14 -12.76 3.21
CA TRP A 124 8.96 -11.59 3.49
C TRP A 124 8.98 -11.17 4.96
N TRP A 125 8.08 -11.66 5.83
CA TRP A 125 7.95 -11.17 7.21
C TRP A 125 9.26 -11.16 8.01
N LYS A 126 10.15 -12.14 7.79
CA LYS A 126 11.44 -12.22 8.50
C LYS A 126 12.31 -10.99 8.26
N ASN A 127 12.33 -10.51 7.01
CA ASN A 127 13.05 -9.30 6.60
C ASN A 127 12.40 -8.01 7.10
N GLN A 128 11.17 -8.10 7.60
CA GLN A 128 10.33 -6.97 8.01
C GLN A 128 10.21 -6.82 9.54
N THR A 129 11.04 -7.56 10.29
CA THR A 129 11.06 -7.48 11.75
C THR A 129 11.66 -6.15 12.23
N PHE A 130 10.98 -5.47 13.14
CA PHE A 130 11.52 -4.27 13.80
C PHE A 130 12.78 -4.60 14.60
N LYS A 131 13.74 -3.68 14.56
CA LYS A 131 15.03 -3.72 15.23
C LYS A 131 15.21 -2.43 16.02
N SER A 132 16.09 -2.44 17.02
CA SER A 132 16.34 -1.28 17.90
C SER A 132 16.73 -0.01 17.13
N TYR A 133 17.47 -0.14 16.03
CA TYR A 133 17.88 1.00 15.19
C TYR A 133 16.73 1.66 14.41
N ASP A 134 15.57 1.01 14.28
CA ASP A 134 14.42 1.62 13.58
C ASP A 134 13.84 2.79 14.40
N ILE A 135 14.04 2.82 15.72
CA ILE A 135 13.63 3.96 16.56
C ILE A 135 14.34 5.23 16.11
N ASP A 136 15.64 5.15 15.86
CA ASP A 136 16.43 6.29 15.40
C ASP A 136 16.09 6.64 13.93
N TRP A 137 15.69 5.66 13.13
CA TRP A 137 15.13 5.89 11.80
C TRP A 137 13.85 6.74 11.86
N PHE A 138 12.93 6.41 12.77
CA PHE A 138 11.68 7.17 12.96
C PHE A 138 11.90 8.57 13.53
N LYS A 139 12.79 8.73 14.51
CA LYS A 139 13.16 10.07 15.05
C LYS A 139 13.67 11.01 13.97
N LYS A 140 14.28 10.47 12.92
CA LYS A 140 14.83 11.21 11.78
C LYS A 140 13.85 11.28 10.60
N ALA A 141 12.63 10.77 10.74
CA ALA A 141 11.64 10.64 9.67
C ALA A 141 12.23 10.01 8.39
N GLY A 142 13.05 8.97 8.58
CA GLY A 142 13.76 8.30 7.49
C GLY A 142 14.86 9.10 6.80
N GLY A 143 15.19 10.28 7.33
CA GLY A 143 16.13 11.21 6.70
C GLY A 143 15.53 11.96 5.52
N TYR A 144 14.22 11.80 5.27
CA TYR A 144 13.57 12.40 4.11
C TYR A 144 13.26 13.87 4.30
N ILE A 145 13.11 14.37 5.53
CA ILE A 145 12.83 15.79 5.77
C ILE A 145 14.14 16.57 5.81
N ASN A 146 14.25 17.59 4.95
CA ASN A 146 15.42 18.45 4.83
C ASN A 146 15.44 19.50 5.94
N PHE A 147 15.99 19.14 7.10
CA PHE A 147 16.28 20.07 8.21
C PHE A 147 17.65 20.79 8.05
N GLY A 148 18.16 20.92 6.83
CA GLY A 148 19.43 21.59 6.53
C GLY A 148 20.67 20.68 6.54
N THR A 149 20.70 19.62 7.34
CA THR A 149 21.71 18.55 7.26
C THR A 149 21.11 17.28 6.69
N LYS A 150 21.73 16.72 5.64
CA LYS A 150 21.35 15.41 5.11
C LYS A 150 21.57 14.34 6.18
N GLN A 151 20.56 13.50 6.40
CA GLN A 151 20.64 12.39 7.34
C GLN A 151 20.29 11.10 6.62
N HIS A 152 21.14 10.08 6.78
CA HIS A 152 20.87 8.72 6.31
C HIS A 152 20.80 7.81 7.54
N PRO A 153 19.61 7.64 8.15
CA PRO A 153 19.47 6.74 9.28
C PRO A 153 19.82 5.30 8.89
N ASP A 154 20.47 4.60 9.81
CA ASP A 154 20.82 3.20 9.65
C ASP A 154 19.61 2.34 9.30
N ALA A 155 19.79 1.44 8.32
CA ALA A 155 18.75 0.51 7.91
C ALA A 155 19.34 -0.84 7.52
N GLY A 156 18.57 -1.90 7.84
CA GLY A 156 18.86 -3.27 7.43
C GLY A 156 18.35 -3.53 6.02
N PHE A 157 17.94 -4.77 5.75
CA PHE A 157 17.37 -5.12 4.45
C PHE A 157 16.13 -4.28 4.14
N ALA A 158 15.23 -4.18 5.12
CA ALA A 158 14.15 -3.20 5.13
C ALA A 158 14.47 -2.07 6.12
N ASN A 159 14.11 -0.84 5.75
CA ASN A 159 14.16 0.32 6.63
C ASN A 159 12.90 0.41 7.51
N GLY A 160 12.88 1.35 8.48
CA GLY A 160 11.77 1.49 9.42
C GLY A 160 10.41 1.75 8.74
N GLY A 161 10.40 2.55 7.67
CA GLY A 161 9.20 2.85 6.89
C GLY A 161 8.69 1.65 6.09
N GLU A 162 9.58 0.89 5.43
CA GLU A 162 9.22 -0.35 4.73
C GLU A 162 8.62 -1.39 5.69
N LYS A 163 9.19 -1.51 6.91
CA LYS A 163 8.67 -2.41 7.96
C LYS A 163 7.30 -1.97 8.45
N LEU A 164 7.12 -0.66 8.69
CA LEU A 164 5.83 -0.10 9.08
C LEU A 164 4.77 -0.37 8.02
N TRP A 165 5.09 -0.10 6.75
CA TRP A 165 4.23 -0.43 5.63
C TRP A 165 3.87 -1.91 5.63
N PHE A 166 4.85 -2.80 5.74
CA PHE A 166 4.60 -4.25 5.73
C PHE A 166 3.62 -4.68 6.82
N TRP A 167 3.78 -4.23 8.06
CA TRP A 167 2.90 -4.68 9.16
C TRP A 167 1.51 -4.04 9.11
N VAL A 168 1.41 -2.76 8.72
CA VAL A 168 0.12 -2.11 8.46
C VAL A 168 -0.60 -2.85 7.31
N PHE A 169 0.13 -3.14 6.23
CA PHE A 169 -0.38 -3.91 5.11
C PHE A 169 -0.84 -5.30 5.54
N ALA A 170 -0.01 -6.06 6.25
CA ALA A 170 -0.31 -7.43 6.65
C ALA A 170 -1.58 -7.54 7.50
N ILE A 171 -1.74 -6.66 8.49
CA ILE A 171 -2.92 -6.64 9.37
C ILE A 171 -4.17 -6.27 8.55
N ASN A 172 -4.11 -5.17 7.79
CA ASN A 172 -5.28 -4.68 7.05
C ASN A 172 -5.66 -5.60 5.88
N VAL A 173 -4.71 -6.29 5.25
CA VAL A 173 -5.00 -7.29 4.22
C VAL A 173 -5.76 -8.47 4.80
N VAL A 174 -5.40 -8.96 5.99
CA VAL A 174 -6.15 -10.05 6.62
C VAL A 174 -7.58 -9.59 6.90
N LEU A 175 -7.76 -8.38 7.43
CA LEU A 175 -9.09 -7.79 7.67
C LEU A 175 -9.89 -7.62 6.38
N LEU A 176 -9.28 -7.03 5.33
CA LEU A 176 -9.90 -6.83 4.01
C LEU A 176 -10.27 -8.15 3.35
N SER A 177 -9.39 -9.16 3.41
CA SER A 177 -9.64 -10.47 2.81
C SER A 177 -10.81 -11.16 3.50
N PHE A 178 -10.83 -11.17 4.83
CA PHE A 178 -11.90 -11.81 5.60
C PHE A 178 -13.25 -11.12 5.39
N THR A 179 -13.28 -9.79 5.55
CA THR A 179 -14.50 -9.01 5.34
C THR A 179 -14.93 -8.99 3.87
N GLY A 180 -13.99 -8.93 2.92
CA GLY A 180 -14.27 -8.96 1.48
C GLY A 180 -14.88 -10.28 1.04
N VAL A 181 -14.37 -11.42 1.53
CA VAL A 181 -14.97 -12.74 1.29
C VAL A 181 -16.39 -12.82 1.86
N MET A 182 -16.65 -12.24 3.04
CA MET A 182 -18.01 -12.16 3.60
C MET A 182 -18.95 -11.27 2.79
N LEU A 183 -18.44 -10.18 2.20
CA LEU A 183 -19.21 -9.30 1.32
C LEU A 183 -19.48 -9.98 -0.04
N PHE A 184 -18.52 -10.77 -0.53
CA PHE A 184 -18.61 -11.51 -1.79
C PHE A 184 -19.56 -12.71 -1.69
N PHE A 185 -19.52 -13.44 -0.58
CA PHE A 185 -20.39 -14.58 -0.29
C PHE A 185 -21.19 -14.27 0.98
N PRO A 186 -22.32 -13.55 0.88
CA PRO A 186 -23.12 -13.15 2.03
C PRO A 186 -23.60 -14.32 2.90
N GLU A 187 -23.68 -15.53 2.34
CA GLU A 187 -24.04 -16.76 3.06
C GLU A 187 -23.00 -17.14 4.12
N LEU A 188 -21.74 -16.69 3.99
CA LEU A 188 -20.68 -16.91 4.98
C LEU A 188 -20.73 -15.91 6.15
N SER A 189 -21.57 -14.87 6.06
CA SER A 189 -21.70 -13.86 7.11
C SER A 189 -22.52 -14.42 8.30
N PRO A 190 -21.98 -14.44 9.54
CA PRO A 190 -22.59 -15.15 10.67
C PRO A 190 -24.00 -14.66 11.08
N SER A 191 -24.38 -13.44 10.73
CA SER A 191 -25.71 -12.86 11.02
C SER A 191 -25.90 -11.52 10.33
N PHE A 192 -27.15 -11.17 9.99
CA PHE A 192 -27.54 -9.82 9.53
C PHE A 192 -27.09 -8.71 10.49
N ASN A 193 -27.06 -8.97 11.81
CA ASN A 193 -26.67 -7.99 12.81
C ASN A 193 -25.19 -7.59 12.72
N ASN A 194 -24.35 -8.43 12.08
CA ASN A 194 -22.93 -8.15 11.93
C ASN A 194 -22.61 -7.34 10.67
N ALA A 195 -23.59 -7.09 9.80
CA ALA A 195 -23.35 -6.42 8.54
C ALA A 195 -22.74 -5.01 8.73
N PRO A 196 -23.30 -4.10 9.56
CA PRO A 196 -22.65 -2.80 9.81
C PRO A 196 -21.19 -2.90 10.23
N PHE A 197 -20.84 -3.90 11.04
CA PHE A 197 -19.47 -4.12 11.50
C PHE A 197 -18.55 -4.57 10.36
N VAL A 198 -18.95 -5.57 9.58
CA VAL A 198 -18.14 -6.13 8.48
C VAL A 198 -17.79 -5.04 7.44
N ILE A 199 -18.79 -4.29 6.98
CA ILE A 199 -18.57 -3.26 5.96
C ILE A 199 -17.75 -2.09 6.52
N SER A 200 -17.94 -1.72 7.79
CA SER A 200 -17.15 -0.68 8.45
C SER A 200 -15.68 -1.08 8.55
N VAL A 201 -15.39 -2.31 8.99
CA VAL A 201 -14.01 -2.82 9.04
C VAL A 201 -13.39 -2.85 7.64
N HIS A 202 -14.15 -3.28 6.63
CA HIS A 202 -13.67 -3.30 5.25
C HIS A 202 -13.30 -1.89 4.75
N ILE A 203 -14.19 -0.91 4.91
CA ILE A 203 -13.98 0.47 4.46
C ILE A 203 -12.82 1.14 5.23
N LEU A 204 -12.78 0.98 6.55
CA LEU A 204 -11.70 1.55 7.36
C LEU A 204 -10.34 0.97 6.98
N SER A 205 -10.27 -0.34 6.74
CA SER A 205 -9.04 -0.99 6.28
C SER A 205 -8.66 -0.52 4.87
N ALA A 206 -9.65 -0.32 3.98
CA ALA A 206 -9.43 0.21 2.64
C ALA A 206 -8.91 1.65 2.65
N ILE A 207 -9.40 2.49 3.58
CA ILE A 207 -8.88 3.86 3.79
C ILE A 207 -7.41 3.81 4.21
N VAL A 208 -7.06 2.97 5.18
CA VAL A 208 -5.67 2.83 5.65
C VAL A 208 -4.75 2.33 4.54
N ILE A 209 -5.15 1.27 3.83
CA ILE A 209 -4.37 0.71 2.72
C ILE A 209 -4.25 1.70 1.56
N GLY A 210 -5.33 2.40 1.18
CA GLY A 210 -5.30 3.41 0.13
C GLY A 210 -4.26 4.51 0.42
N ALA A 211 -4.29 5.06 1.64
CA ALA A 211 -3.33 6.08 2.07
C ALA A 211 -1.88 5.57 2.04
N PHE A 212 -1.62 4.43 2.66
CA PHE A 212 -0.26 3.90 2.70
C PHE A 212 0.24 3.41 1.33
N ALA A 213 -0.64 2.93 0.45
CA ALA A 213 -0.28 2.53 -0.91
C ALA A 213 0.21 3.75 -1.72
N VAL A 214 -0.45 4.91 -1.58
CA VAL A 214 0.03 6.15 -2.20
C VAL A 214 1.41 6.53 -1.67
N VAL A 215 1.59 6.52 -0.34
CA VAL A 215 2.91 6.78 0.27
C VAL A 215 3.95 5.80 -0.28
N HIS A 216 3.67 4.51 -0.28
CA HIS A 216 4.56 3.46 -0.78
C HIS A 216 4.98 3.70 -2.24
N ILE A 217 4.02 4.02 -3.12
CA ILE A 217 4.28 4.29 -4.54
C ILE A 217 5.16 5.54 -4.69
N PHE A 218 4.86 6.63 -4.00
CA PHE A 218 5.68 7.84 -4.04
C PHE A 218 7.09 7.60 -3.51
N MET A 219 7.23 6.86 -2.41
CA MET A 219 8.52 6.50 -1.83
C MET A 219 9.35 5.67 -2.81
N ALA A 220 8.75 4.69 -3.47
CA ALA A 220 9.44 3.79 -4.40
C ALA A 220 9.79 4.42 -5.75
N THR A 221 9.00 5.41 -6.22
CA THR A 221 9.12 5.94 -7.59
C THR A 221 9.73 7.34 -7.67
N ILE A 222 9.33 8.25 -6.78
CA ILE A 222 9.65 9.69 -6.89
C ILE A 222 10.63 10.12 -5.80
N ILE A 223 10.39 9.72 -4.55
CA ILE A 223 11.17 10.21 -3.42
C ILE A 223 12.50 9.48 -3.29
N SER A 224 12.53 8.15 -3.32
CA SER A 224 13.80 7.40 -3.27
C SER A 224 14.35 7.20 -4.68
N GLU A 225 15.39 7.96 -5.02
CA GLU A 225 16.07 7.82 -6.31
C GLU A 225 16.59 6.39 -6.48
N GLY A 226 16.31 5.75 -7.63
CA GLY A 226 16.70 4.36 -7.88
C GLY A 226 15.87 3.29 -7.15
N GLY A 227 14.87 3.68 -6.34
CA GLY A 227 14.00 2.76 -5.61
C GLY A 227 13.23 1.79 -6.51
N LEU A 228 12.69 2.29 -7.64
CA LEU A 228 11.83 1.52 -8.56
C LEU A 228 12.55 0.31 -9.17
N SER A 229 13.86 0.40 -9.42
CA SER A 229 14.65 -0.69 -10.01
C SER A 229 14.57 -1.99 -9.19
N ASN A 230 14.40 -1.87 -7.87
CA ASN A 230 14.23 -3.02 -6.98
C ASN A 230 13.04 -3.90 -7.37
N MET A 231 11.95 -3.31 -7.86
CA MET A 231 10.73 -4.03 -8.25
C MET A 231 10.61 -4.24 -9.76
N LEU A 232 11.52 -3.71 -10.58
CA LEU A 232 11.56 -4.01 -12.01
C LEU A 232 12.51 -5.17 -12.33
N SER A 233 13.72 -5.16 -11.76
CA SER A 233 14.76 -6.16 -12.05
C SER A 233 15.12 -7.04 -10.84
N GLY A 234 14.66 -6.67 -9.64
CA GLY A 234 15.12 -7.30 -8.40
C GLY A 234 16.48 -6.81 -7.91
N LYS A 235 17.09 -5.84 -8.60
CA LYS A 235 18.43 -5.33 -8.30
C LYS A 235 18.40 -3.86 -7.89
N CYS A 236 19.45 -3.44 -7.20
CA CYS A 236 19.69 -2.06 -6.79
C CYS A 236 21.12 -1.63 -7.08
N ASP A 237 21.37 -0.33 -7.15
CA ASP A 237 22.73 0.21 -7.26
C ASP A 237 23.50 0.06 -5.94
N LYS A 238 24.81 -0.15 -6.02
CA LYS A 238 25.69 -0.30 -4.85
C LYS A 238 25.71 0.94 -3.95
N ASN A 239 25.73 2.16 -4.50
CA ASN A 239 25.69 3.39 -3.69
C ASN A 239 24.31 3.56 -3.04
N TRP A 240 23.24 3.18 -3.74
CA TRP A 240 21.90 3.14 -3.16
C TRP A 240 21.83 2.18 -1.96
N ALA A 241 22.37 0.98 -2.08
CA ALA A 241 22.43 0.01 -0.99
C ALA A 241 23.25 0.53 0.21
N LYS A 242 24.39 1.16 -0.06
CA LYS A 242 25.24 1.79 0.97
C LYS A 242 24.53 2.92 1.71
N GLN A 243 23.82 3.79 0.99
CA GLN A 243 23.19 4.98 1.56
C GLN A 243 21.91 4.63 2.31
N HIS A 244 21.01 3.86 1.70
CA HIS A 244 19.67 3.61 2.23
C HIS A 244 19.55 2.33 3.05
N HIS A 245 20.51 1.41 2.94
CA HIS A 245 20.48 0.08 3.55
C HIS A 245 21.85 -0.36 4.06
N ASN A 246 22.58 0.58 4.66
CA ASN A 246 23.98 0.44 5.03
C ASN A 246 24.30 -0.82 5.85
N ARG A 247 23.42 -1.23 6.78
CA ARG A 247 23.63 -2.42 7.60
C ARG A 247 23.50 -3.69 6.79
N TRP A 248 22.52 -3.76 5.88
CA TRP A 248 22.41 -4.88 4.94
C TRP A 248 23.58 -4.92 3.97
N TYR A 249 24.00 -3.77 3.44
CA TYR A 249 25.17 -3.73 2.55
C TYR A 249 26.44 -4.27 3.23
N LYS A 250 26.64 -3.98 4.53
CA LYS A 250 27.77 -4.52 5.30
C LYS A 250 27.74 -6.05 5.40
N THR A 251 26.58 -6.68 5.54
CA THR A 251 26.51 -8.14 5.62
C THR A 251 26.98 -8.80 4.32
N LEU A 252 26.65 -8.21 3.17
CA LEU A 252 27.09 -8.71 1.86
C LEU A 252 28.61 -8.70 1.65
N ASN A 253 29.33 -7.81 2.35
CA ASN A 253 30.79 -7.71 2.25
C ASN A 253 31.50 -8.56 3.30
N ASN A 254 30.85 -8.88 4.43
CA ASN A 254 31.40 -9.73 5.46
C ASN A 254 31.28 -11.23 5.12
N ASP A 255 30.43 -11.58 4.14
CA ASP A 255 30.26 -12.93 3.60
C ASP A 255 31.25 -13.23 2.44
N LYS A 256 32.31 -12.44 2.30
CA LYS A 256 33.43 -12.63 1.35
C LYS A 256 34.74 -12.78 2.11
#